data_AF-A0A261WAA3-F1
#
_entry.id   AF-A0A261WAA3-F1
#
_cell.length_a   1.000
_cell.length_b   1.000
_cell.length_c   1.000
_cell.angle_alpha   90.00
_cell.angle_beta   90.00
_cell.angle_gamma   90.00
#
_symmetry.space_group_name_H-M   'P 1'
#
loop_
_entity.id
_entity.type
_entity.pdbx_description
1 polymer ?
#
loop_
_entity_poly.entity_id
_entity_poly.type
_entity_poly.pdbx_seq_one_letter_code
_entity_poly.pdbx_strand_id
1 'polypeptide(L)'
;MSNEYNRIERVVLTAVKRLCGGQRRKLTFGQIYRELVRSQSSVPAIGVCVTTVDTLVREGLLTSVKTLEPDRSFPYTQHLISGLTEIGAASLMDTGAGVTR
;
A
#
# COMPACT_ATOMS: atom_id res chain seq x y z
N MET A 1 -7.41 -8.49 15.87
CA MET A 1 -7.23 -8.64 14.41
C MET A 1 -7.31 -7.30 13.68
N SER A 2 -8.32 -6.46 13.96
CA SER A 2 -8.50 -5.14 13.33
C SER A 2 -7.31 -4.16 13.49
N ASN A 3 -6.63 -4.16 14.64
CA ASN A 3 -5.52 -3.21 14.87
C ASN A 3 -4.26 -3.52 14.03
N GLU A 4 -3.96 -4.79 13.78
CA GLU A 4 -2.82 -5.20 12.96
C GLU A 4 -3.10 -4.93 11.47
N TYR A 5 -4.31 -5.23 11.01
CA TYR A 5 -4.72 -4.95 9.64
C TYR A 5 -4.67 -3.43 9.34
N ASN A 6 -5.27 -2.61 10.20
CA ASN A 6 -5.21 -1.15 10.10
C ASN A 6 -3.78 -0.61 10.11
N ARG A 7 -2.88 -1.24 10.89
CA ARG A 7 -1.46 -0.90 10.89
C ARG A 7 -0.86 -1.15 9.51
N ILE A 8 -1.04 -2.35 8.94
CA ILE A 8 -0.45 -2.76 7.66
C ILE A 8 -0.94 -1.86 6.53
N GLU A 9 -2.24 -1.58 6.46
CA GLU A 9 -2.83 -0.65 5.51
C GLU A 9 -2.14 0.72 5.55
N ARG A 10 -2.03 1.31 6.75
CA ARG A 10 -1.36 2.60 6.93
C ARG A 10 0.07 2.56 6.43
N VAL A 11 0.81 1.48 6.73
CA VAL A 11 2.20 1.39 6.30
C VAL A 11 2.29 1.31 4.78
N VAL A 12 1.43 0.52 4.13
CA VAL A 12 1.37 0.41 2.66
C VAL A 12 1.02 1.75 2.02
N LEU A 13 -0.02 2.43 2.50
CA LEU A 13 -0.42 3.75 2.01
C LEU A 13 0.71 4.78 2.19
N THR A 14 1.40 4.75 3.33
CA THR A 14 2.55 5.63 3.59
C THR A 14 3.71 5.35 2.65
N ALA A 15 4.02 4.07 2.39
CA ALA A 15 5.08 3.66 1.47
C ALA A 15 4.79 4.13 0.05
N VAL A 16 3.56 3.91 -0.46
CA VAL A 16 3.16 4.37 -1.78
C VAL A 16 3.22 5.90 -1.87
N LYS A 17 2.73 6.62 -0.85
CA LYS A 17 2.79 8.10 -0.81
C LYS A 17 4.23 8.61 -0.93
N ARG A 18 5.16 8.00 -0.20
CA ARG A 18 6.59 8.33 -0.26
C ARG A 18 7.20 8.03 -1.63
N LEU A 19 6.95 6.83 -2.17
CA LEU A 19 7.53 6.38 -3.44
C LEU A 19 7.03 7.17 -4.65
N CYS A 20 5.80 7.70 -4.60
CA CYS A 20 5.25 8.51 -5.69
C CYS A 20 5.74 9.96 -5.64
N GLY A 21 6.08 10.53 -4.47
CA GLY A 21 6.85 11.79 -4.37
C GLY A 21 6.34 12.99 -5.19
N GLY A 22 5.03 13.06 -5.50
CA GLY A 22 4.44 14.11 -6.34
C GLY A 22 4.46 13.85 -7.86
N GLN A 23 5.03 12.75 -8.34
CA GLN A 23 4.96 12.30 -9.73
C GLN A 23 4.21 10.98 -9.87
N ARG A 24 3.46 10.83 -10.97
CA ARG A 24 2.82 9.55 -11.32
C ARG A 24 3.90 8.55 -11.76
N ARG A 25 4.35 7.73 -10.82
CA ARG A 25 5.25 6.61 -11.08
C ARG A 25 4.50 5.29 -10.96
N LYS A 26 4.76 4.40 -11.89
CA LYS A 26 4.25 3.02 -11.88
C LYS A 26 5.10 2.18 -10.93
N LEU A 27 4.50 1.69 -9.86
CA LEU A 27 5.13 0.92 -8.78
C LEU A 27 4.71 -0.55 -8.86
N THR A 28 5.68 -1.45 -8.79
CA THR A 28 5.41 -2.89 -8.62
C THR A 28 5.28 -3.23 -7.13
N PHE A 29 4.64 -4.36 -6.82
CA PHE A 29 4.60 -4.87 -5.45
C PHE A 29 6.00 -4.99 -4.83
N GLY A 30 6.99 -5.49 -5.58
CA GLY A 30 8.36 -5.61 -5.09
C GLY A 30 9.00 -4.27 -4.68
N GLN A 31 8.68 -3.17 -5.36
CA GLN A 31 9.15 -1.84 -4.99
C GLN A 31 8.49 -1.35 -3.68
N ILE A 32 7.18 -1.58 -3.54
CA ILE A 32 6.43 -1.25 -2.32
C ILE A 32 6.96 -2.08 -1.14
N TYR A 33 7.10 -3.40 -1.33
CA TYR A 33 7.59 -4.31 -0.29
C TYR A 33 9.02 -3.97 0.15
N ARG A 34 9.89 -3.59 -0.77
CA ARG A 34 11.25 -3.11 -0.43
C ARG A 34 11.21 -1.87 0.45
N GLU A 35 10.30 -0.93 0.22
CA GLU A 35 10.14 0.25 1.07
C GLU A 35 9.59 -0.13 2.46
N LEU A 36 8.68 -1.10 2.55
CA LEU A 36 8.21 -1.64 3.83
C LEU A 36 9.39 -2.24 4.63
N VAL A 37 10.22 -3.06 3.98
CA VAL A 37 11.42 -3.66 4.61
C VAL A 37 12.41 -2.61 5.09
N ARG A 38 12.56 -1.50 4.37
CA ARG A 38 13.48 -0.42 4.76
C ARG A 38 12.94 0.47 5.89
N SER A 39 11.61 0.61 5.98
CA SER A 39 10.99 1.61 6.85
C SER A 39 10.38 1.05 8.14
N GLN A 40 10.18 -0.27 8.23
CA GLN A 40 9.54 -0.92 9.37
C GLN A 40 10.52 -1.76 10.17
N SER A 41 10.42 -1.70 11.50
CA SER A 41 11.17 -2.57 12.41
C SER A 41 10.73 -4.04 12.36
N SER A 42 9.49 -4.28 11.93
CA SER A 42 8.93 -5.62 11.73
C SER A 42 8.01 -5.57 10.51
N VAL A 43 8.30 -6.40 9.52
CA VAL A 43 7.54 -6.48 8.27
C VAL A 43 6.59 -7.68 8.34
N PRO A 44 5.31 -7.51 7.99
CA PRO A 44 4.39 -8.64 7.88
C PRO A 44 4.86 -9.65 6.83
N ALA A 45 4.27 -10.85 6.88
CA ALA A 45 4.49 -11.86 5.84
C ALA A 45 4.16 -11.28 4.45
N ILE A 46 4.97 -11.63 3.45
CA ILE A 46 4.84 -11.10 2.08
C ILE A 46 3.43 -11.26 1.51
N GLY A 47 2.79 -12.42 1.78
CA GLY A 47 1.42 -12.73 1.37
C GLY A 47 0.38 -11.79 1.98
N VAL A 48 0.59 -11.35 3.22
CA VAL A 48 -0.28 -10.36 3.87
C VAL A 48 -0.11 -9.01 3.19
N CYS A 49 1.13 -8.57 2.95
CA CYS A 49 1.39 -7.28 2.31
C CYS A 49 0.80 -7.18 0.91
N VAL A 50 0.96 -8.21 0.07
CA VAL A 50 0.42 -8.18 -1.31
C VAL A 50 -1.11 -8.25 -1.31
N THR A 51 -1.71 -9.03 -0.42
CA THR A 51 -3.17 -9.10 -0.27
C THR A 51 -3.74 -7.77 0.24
N THR A 52 -3.04 -7.07 1.13
CA THR A 52 -3.42 -5.71 1.54
C THR A 52 -3.34 -4.73 0.37
N VAL A 53 -2.33 -4.81 -0.49
CA VAL A 53 -2.26 -3.95 -1.69
C VAL A 53 -3.46 -4.20 -2.62
N ASP A 54 -3.81 -5.46 -2.89
CA ASP A 54 -5.00 -5.83 -3.68
C ASP A 54 -6.28 -5.29 -3.04
N THR A 55 -6.42 -5.44 -1.72
CA THR A 55 -7.59 -4.95 -0.97
C THR A 55 -7.72 -3.43 -1.07
N LEU A 56 -6.62 -2.69 -0.85
CA LEU A 56 -6.61 -1.23 -0.95
C LEU A 56 -6.90 -0.72 -2.37
N VAL A 57 -6.58 -1.51 -3.42
CA VAL A 57 -7.01 -1.21 -4.80
C VAL A 57 -8.51 -1.42 -4.94
N ARG A 58 -9.05 -2.56 -4.46
CA ARG A 58 -10.47 -2.90 -4.54
C ARG A 58 -11.35 -1.93 -3.75
N GLU A 59 -10.86 -1.42 -2.64
CA GLU A 59 -11.53 -0.41 -1.81
C GLU A 59 -11.33 1.02 -2.32
N GLY A 60 -10.52 1.20 -3.38
CA GLY A 60 -10.34 2.50 -4.03
C GLY A 60 -9.42 3.45 -3.27
N LEU A 61 -8.54 2.97 -2.40
CA LEU A 61 -7.50 3.79 -1.74
C LEU A 61 -6.24 3.91 -2.61
N LEU A 62 -5.96 2.92 -3.46
CA LEU A 62 -4.84 2.90 -4.40
C LEU A 62 -5.32 2.93 -5.84
N THR A 63 -4.60 3.66 -6.69
CA THR A 63 -4.84 3.66 -8.13
C THR A 63 -4.03 2.54 -8.79
N SER A 64 -4.71 1.51 -9.28
CA SER A 64 -4.12 0.48 -10.15
C SER A 64 -4.21 0.90 -11.61
N VAL A 65 -3.07 0.96 -12.30
CA VAL A 65 -3.04 1.18 -13.76
C VAL A 65 -3.40 -0.08 -14.52
N LYS A 66 -3.01 -1.23 -13.96
CA LYS A 66 -3.10 -2.55 -14.59
C LYS A 66 -2.95 -3.62 -13.52
N THR A 67 -3.76 -4.66 -13.61
CA THR A 67 -3.51 -5.94 -12.93
C THR A 67 -2.52 -6.76 -13.75
N LEU A 68 -1.52 -7.34 -13.10
CA LEU A 68 -0.52 -8.19 -13.75
C LEU A 68 -1.10 -9.59 -14.00
N GLU A 69 -0.55 -10.29 -15.00
CA GLU A 69 -0.95 -11.67 -15.28
C GLU A 69 -0.65 -12.58 -14.07
N PRO A 70 -1.52 -13.56 -13.78
CA PRO A 70 -1.29 -14.51 -12.70
C PRO A 70 0.01 -15.30 -12.88
N ASP A 71 0.80 -15.41 -11.81
CA ASP A 71 2.00 -16.25 -11.75
C ASP A 71 1.75 -17.44 -10.81
N ARG A 72 1.93 -18.67 -11.30
CA ARG A 72 1.74 -19.88 -10.50
C ARG A 72 2.73 -19.99 -9.34
N SER A 73 3.90 -19.38 -9.46
CA SER A 73 4.93 -19.35 -8.42
C SER A 73 4.66 -18.28 -7.35
N PHE A 74 3.77 -17.33 -7.63
CA PHE A 74 3.38 -16.25 -6.73
C PHE A 74 1.87 -16.01 -6.82
N PRO A 75 1.05 -16.81 -6.10
CA PRO A 75 -0.40 -16.91 -6.27
C PRO A 75 -1.16 -15.75 -5.62
N TYR A 76 -0.73 -14.52 -5.88
CA TYR A 76 -1.34 -13.30 -5.38
C TYR A 76 -1.65 -12.36 -6.54
N THR A 77 -2.81 -11.69 -6.49
CA THR A 77 -3.12 -10.61 -7.42
C THR A 77 -2.12 -9.48 -7.24
N GLN A 78 -1.50 -9.06 -8.34
CA GLN A 78 -0.51 -7.99 -8.34
C GLN A 78 -0.96 -6.86 -9.24
N HIS A 79 -0.66 -5.64 -8.81
CA HIS A 79 -1.02 -4.43 -9.53
C HIS A 79 0.21 -3.59 -9.86
N LEU A 80 0.10 -2.84 -10.94
CA LEU A 80 0.96 -1.71 -11.23
C LEU A 80 0.32 -0.44 -10.65
N ILE A 81 0.80 -0.01 -9.49
CA ILE A 81 0.21 1.09 -8.71
C ILE A 81 0.76 2.43 -9.20
N SER A 82 -0.08 3.42 -9.46
CA SER A 82 0.36 4.77 -9.85
C SER A 82 0.35 5.81 -8.73
N GLY A 83 -0.26 5.46 -7.59
CA GLY A 83 -0.33 6.32 -6.41
C GLY A 83 -1.57 6.06 -5.56
N LEU A 84 -1.82 6.97 -4.63
CA LEU A 84 -3.03 6.99 -3.80
C LEU A 84 -4.15 7.68 -4.58
N THR A 85 -5.39 7.29 -4.32
CA THR A 85 -6.56 8.10 -4.67
C THR A 85 -6.72 9.24 -3.66
N GLU A 86 -7.68 10.13 -3.90
CA GLU A 86 -8.07 11.15 -2.92
C GLU A 86 -8.54 10.53 -1.59
N ILE A 87 -9.33 9.44 -1.66
CA ILE A 87 -9.80 8.68 -0.49
C ILE A 87 -8.62 8.09 0.28
N GLY A 88 -7.67 7.46 -0.41
CA GLY A 88 -6.47 6.90 0.22
C GLY A 88 -5.60 7.96 0.87
N ALA A 89 -5.49 9.14 0.25
CA ALA A 89 -4.75 10.27 0.82
C ALA A 89 -5.44 10.82 2.08
N ALA A 90 -6.77 10.96 2.06
CA ALA A 90 -7.55 11.42 3.21
C ALA A 90 -7.49 10.43 4.38
N SER A 91 -7.56 9.12 4.11
CA SER A 91 -7.43 8.06 5.12
C SER A 91 -6.12 8.17 5.93
N LEU A 92 -5.02 8.60 5.30
CA LEU A 92 -3.76 8.87 6.00
C LEU A 92 -3.79 10.15 6.86
N MET A 93 -4.58 11.16 6.47
CA MET A 93 -4.66 12.44 7.18
C MET A 93 -5.56 12.38 8.41
N ASP A 94 -6.64 11.58 8.36
CA ASP A 94 -7.60 11.45 9.45
C ASP A 94 -6.95 10.92 10.73
N THR A 95 -5.86 10.15 10.63
CA THR A 95 -5.12 9.73 11.83
C THR A 95 -4.08 10.74 12.33
N GLY A 96 -3.91 11.88 11.66
CA GLY A 96 -3.03 12.98 12.08
C GLY A 96 -3.72 14.06 12.92
N ALA A 97 -5.06 14.06 12.99
CA ALA A 97 -5.86 15.10 13.66
C ALA A 97 -6.01 14.88 15.19
N GLY A 98 -5.00 14.28 15.83
CA GLY A 98 -5.04 13.87 17.24
C GLY A 98 -3.97 14.44 18.17
N VAL A 99 -3.08 15.33 17.70
CA VAL A 99 -2.11 16.02 18.57
C VAL A 99 -1.89 17.47 18.09
N THR A 100 -2.80 18.34 18.47
CA THR A 100 -2.50 19.75 18.75
C THR A 100 -3.33 20.19 19.95
N ARG A 101 -2.75 20.05 21.14
CA ARG A 101 -3.00 20.93 22.29
C ARG A 101 -1.71 21.03 23.10
#